data_AF-A0A3D0H5A3-F1
#
_entry.id   AF-A0A3D0H5A3-F1
#
_cell.length_a   1.000
_cell.length_b   1.000
_cell.length_c   1.000
_cell.angle_alpha   90.00
_cell.angle_beta   90.00
_cell.angle_gamma   90.00
#
_symmetry.space_group_name_H-M   'P 1'
#
loop_
_entity.id
_entity.type
_entity.pdbx_description
1 polymer ?
#
loop_
_entity_poly.entity_id
_entity_poly.type
_entity_poly.pdbx_seq_one_letter_code
_entity_poly.pdbx_strand_id
1 'polypeptide(L)' 'IRRARGMLSQGRPIAEVAQATGFSDQSHLTRHFKRILGVTPGQYRNSVQDRR' A
#
# COMPACT_ATOMS: atom_id res chain seq x y z
N ILE A 1 -2.29 7.21 -4.37
CA ILE A 1 -1.18 6.83 -3.43
C ILE A 1 -1.33 7.38 -2.01
N ARG A 2 -1.62 8.66 -1.78
CA ARG A 2 -1.74 9.24 -0.42
C ARG A 2 -2.71 8.46 0.49
N ARG A 3 -3.93 8.20 0.01
CA ARG A 3 -4.94 7.39 0.73
C ARG A 3 -4.46 5.96 1.01
N ALA A 4 -3.82 5.32 0.03
CA ALA A 4 -3.28 3.97 0.18
C ALA A 4 -2.21 3.89 1.29
N ARG A 5 -1.31 4.88 1.39
CA ARG A 5 -0.32 4.95 2.48
C ARG A 5 -0.97 4.99 3.87
N GLY A 6 -2.03 5.79 4.03
CA GLY A 6 -2.76 5.89 5.29
C GLY A 6 -3.35 4.54 5.70
N MET A 7 -4.05 3.88 4.78
CA MET A 7 -4.65 2.57 5.06
C MET A 7 -3.59 1.49 5.34
N LEU A 8 -2.48 1.47 4.61
CA LEU A 8 -1.38 0.53 4.87
C LEU A 8 -0.73 0.79 6.24
N SER A 9 -0.60 2.06 6.67
CA SER A 9 -0.08 2.38 8.01
C SER A 9 -0.99 1.91 9.15
N GLN A 10 -2.28 1.69 8.85
CA GLN A 10 -3.25 1.09 9.78
C GLN A 10 -3.25 -0.45 9.71
N GLY A 11 -2.32 -1.06 8.97
CA GLY A 11 -2.22 -2.52 8.86
C GLY A 11 -3.19 -3.17 7.88
N ARG A 12 -3.97 -2.38 7.11
CA ARG A 12 -4.99 -2.94 6.21
C ARG A 12 -4.38 -3.90 5.16
N PRO A 13 -5.10 -4.95 4.74
CA PRO A 13 -4.67 -5.85 3.67
C PRO A 13 -4.42 -5.10 2.36
N ILE A 14 -3.40 -5.49 1.59
CA ILE A 14 -3.03 -4.77 0.36
C ILE A 14 -4.12 -4.88 -0.72
N ALA A 15 -4.77 -6.05 -0.83
CA ALA A 15 -5.88 -6.28 -1.76
C ALA A 15 -7.10 -5.38 -1.43
N GLU A 16 -7.50 -5.41 -0.15
CA GLU A 16 -8.05 -4.28 0.61
C GLU A 16 -7.87 -2.89 -0.02
N VAL A 17 -6.66 -2.38 0.20
CA VAL A 17 -6.27 -1.02 -0.13
C VAL A 17 -6.37 -0.76 -1.63
N ALA A 18 -6.09 -1.76 -2.47
CA ALA A 18 -6.19 -1.62 -3.91
C ALA A 18 -7.62 -1.29 -4.34
N GLN A 19 -8.60 -2.10 -3.93
CA GLN A 19 -10.01 -1.86 -4.25
C GLN A 19 -10.50 -0.53 -3.67
N ALA A 20 -10.19 -0.25 -2.40
CA ALA A 20 -10.64 0.95 -1.71
C ALA A 20 -9.99 2.26 -2.21
N THR A 21 -8.97 2.18 -3.07
CA THR A 21 -8.29 3.35 -3.64
C THR A 21 -8.35 3.42 -5.17
N GLY A 22 -9.22 2.62 -5.78
CA GLY A 22 -9.54 2.69 -7.22
C GLY A 22 -8.55 1.95 -8.12
N PHE A 23 -7.73 1.05 -7.58
CA PHE A 23 -6.91 0.16 -8.39
C PHE A 23 -7.70 -1.10 -8.78
N SER A 24 -7.51 -1.55 -10.01
CA SER A 24 -8.10 -2.79 -10.55
C SER A 24 -7.81 -4.01 -9.68
N ASP A 25 -6.57 -4.08 -9.17
CA ASP A 25 -6.06 -5.20 -8.41
C ASP A 25 -4.82 -4.79 -7.58
N GLN A 26 -4.37 -5.71 -6.72
CA GLN A 26 -3.19 -5.52 -5.88
C GLN A 26 -1.90 -5.29 -6.69
N SER A 27 -1.74 -5.93 -7.85
CA SER A 27 -0.55 -5.81 -8.69
C SER A 27 -0.46 -4.43 -9.33
N HIS A 28 -1.59 -3.86 -9.76
CA HIS A 28 -1.69 -2.48 -10.24
C HIS A 28 -1.30 -1.48 -9.14
N LEU A 29 -1.85 -1.62 -7.93
CA LEU A 29 -1.41 -0.82 -6.78
C LEU A 29 0.09 -0.99 -6.55
N THR A 30 0.61 -2.21 -6.57
CA THR A 30 2.03 -2.49 -6.29
C THR A 30 2.96 -1.80 -7.29
N ARG A 31 2.67 -1.92 -8.60
CA ARG A 31 3.44 -1.23 -9.65
C ARG A 31 3.43 0.29 -9.45
N HIS A 32 2.25 0.86 -9.22
CA HIS A 32 2.10 2.30 -9.12
C HIS A 32 2.72 2.86 -7.82
N PHE A 33 2.59 2.14 -6.72
CA PHE A 33 3.16 2.49 -5.42
C PHE A 33 4.69 2.43 -5.46
N LYS A 34 5.27 1.36 -6.02
CA LYS A 34 6.74 1.24 -6.19
C LYS A 34 7.29 2.34 -7.10
N ARG A 35 6.60 2.66 -8.19
CA ARG A 35 7.00 3.76 -9.10
C ARG A 35 7.06 5.12 -8.40
N ILE A 36 6.14 5.39 -7.46
CA ILE A 36 6.04 6.69 -6.80
C ILE A 36 6.88 6.77 -5.51
N LEU A 37 6.99 5.69 -4.75
CA LEU A 37 7.61 5.69 -3.41
C LEU A 37 8.88 4.85 -3.31
N GLY A 38 9.30 4.18 -4.39
CA GLY A 38 10.50 3.34 -4.42
C GLY A 38 10.39 1.98 -3.72
N VAL A 39 9.37 1.78 -2.88
CA VAL A 39 9.12 0.54 -2.12
C VAL A 39 7.77 -0.08 -2.47
N THR A 40 7.59 -1.36 -2.19
CA THR A 40 6.27 -2.01 -2.37
C THR A 40 5.31 -1.65 -1.23
N PRO A 41 3.97 -1.75 -1.43
CA PRO A 41 2.98 -1.58 -0.37
C PRO A 41 3.23 -2.50 0.85
N GLY A 42 3.67 -3.74 0.61
CA GLY A 42 3.97 -4.71 1.66
C GLY A 42 5.18 -4.31 2.49
N GLN A 43 6.28 -3.92 1.84
CA GLN A 43 7.46 -3.39 2.54
C GLN A 43 7.13 -2.14 3.36
N TYR A 44 6.37 -1.20 2.78
CA TYR A 44 5.91 -0.01 3.50
C TYR A 44 5.08 -0.38 4.73
N ARG A 45 4.06 -1.24 4.55
CA ARG A 45 3.18 -1.69 5.64
C ARG A 45 3.98 -2.31 6.78
N ASN A 46 4.85 -3.28 6.48
CA ASN A 46 5.66 -3.96 7.48
C ASN A 46 6.57 -2.95 8.20
N SER A 47 7.30 -2.11 7.47
CA SER A 47 8.19 -1.10 8.08
C SER A 47 7.49 -0.10 9.00
N VAL A 48 6.19 0.15 8.80
CA VAL A 48 5.39 1.05 9.64
C VAL A 48 4.79 0.31 10.84
N GLN A 49 4.48 -0.98 10.69
CA GLN A 49 4.04 -1.81 11.83
C GLN A 49 5.20 -2.14 12.77
N ASP A 50 6.39 -2.43 12.24
CA ASP A 50 7.58 -2.77 13.05
C ASP A 50 8.06 -1.61 13.94
N ARG A 51 7.63 -0.37 13.64
CA ARG A 51 7.97 0.84 14.40
C ARG A 51 6.96 1.19 15.50
N ARG A 52 5.91 0.38 15.69
CA ARG A 52 4.90 0.55 16.74
C ARG A 52 5.15 -0.42 17.87
#